data_AF-A0A1V1P1S0-F1
#
_entry.id   AF-A0A1V1P1S0-F1
#
_cell.length_a   1.000
_cell.length_b   1.000
_cell.length_c   1.000
_cell.angle_alpha   90.00
_cell.angle_beta   90.00
_cell.angle_gamma   90.00
#
_symmetry.space_group_name_H-M   'P 1'
#
loop_
_entity.id
_entity.type
_entity.pdbx_description
1 polymer ?
#
loop_
_entity_poly.entity_id
_entity_poly.type
_entity_poly.pdbx_seq_one_letter_code
_entity_poly.pdbx_strand_id
1 'polypeptide(L)'
;MKKILYNEIDGFKIIVGEAALIVDPEATKKKVGNSIENTEEFKQQKKYADEMNNHWRMMAQSEESYKLAEKQNNKKKMQEHEDNYYYHRKKYKELEKQLHKLAPIINKKRSELFKENEVYFEPSKNEIHVEDAQCDRLINLFMKNSYVNTEGKIIPDNRGIYYSKDKEWSRHEITKIGVDPQIDWIKEKNLTSDSKEEIYEQFELERIANLSPEDKLKEAEQLKVKVTSESVYMKHELEIKEDPKATEKSRKYYKEECQKIDDLYGIK
;
A
#
# COMPACT_ATOMS: atom_id res chain seq x y z
N MET A 1 9.50 -14.41 -8.24
CA MET A 1 9.30 -13.66 -6.98
C MET A 1 8.60 -12.34 -7.27
N LYS A 2 7.78 -11.87 -6.33
CA LYS A 2 6.99 -10.62 -6.43
C LYS A 2 7.06 -9.83 -5.12
N LYS A 3 6.55 -8.59 -5.13
CA LYS A 3 6.37 -7.77 -3.94
C LYS A 3 4.91 -7.73 -3.52
N ILE A 4 4.65 -7.91 -2.24
CA ILE A 4 3.36 -7.55 -1.63
C ILE A 4 3.51 -6.16 -0.99
N LEU A 5 2.55 -5.29 -1.31
CA LEU A 5 2.41 -3.98 -0.70
C LEU A 5 1.48 -4.12 0.51
N TYR A 6 1.85 -3.52 1.63
CA TYR A 6 1.03 -3.53 2.84
C TYR A 6 1.00 -2.19 3.55
N ASN A 7 -0.04 -1.95 4.33
CA ASN A 7 -0.14 -0.84 5.28
C ASN A 7 -0.30 -1.39 6.70
N GLU A 8 0.25 -0.70 7.68
CA GLU A 8 0.01 -1.02 9.09
C GLU A 8 -1.29 -0.37 9.56
N ILE A 9 -2.27 -1.19 9.94
CA ILE A 9 -3.58 -0.77 10.43
C ILE A 9 -3.87 -1.53 11.73
N ASP A 10 -4.07 -0.80 12.82
CA ASP A 10 -4.37 -1.36 14.16
C ASP A 10 -3.39 -2.45 14.63
N GLY A 11 -2.13 -2.38 14.21
CA GLY A 11 -1.08 -3.35 14.55
C GLY A 11 -0.97 -4.53 13.57
N PHE A 12 -1.80 -4.58 12.52
CA PHE A 12 -1.74 -5.59 11.47
C PHE A 12 -1.11 -5.05 10.19
N LYS A 13 -0.28 -5.85 9.52
CA LYS A 13 0.24 -5.57 8.18
C LYS A 13 -0.78 -6.01 7.13
N ILE A 14 -1.70 -5.12 6.77
CA ILE A 14 -2.79 -5.39 5.84
C ILE A 14 -2.33 -5.20 4.40
N ILE A 15 -2.59 -6.20 3.57
CA ILE A 15 -2.28 -6.18 2.14
C ILE A 15 -3.10 -5.10 1.44
N VAL A 16 -2.45 -4.34 0.56
CA VAL A 16 -3.08 -3.32 -0.29
C VAL A 16 -2.84 -3.53 -1.78
N GLY A 17 -1.96 -4.47 -2.14
CA GLY A 17 -1.72 -4.83 -3.53
C GLY A 17 -0.44 -5.64 -3.74
N GLU A 18 -0.10 -5.84 -5.01
CA GLU A 18 1.19 -6.40 -5.43
C GLU A 18 1.94 -5.42 -6.33
N ALA A 19 3.26 -5.59 -6.41
CA ALA A 19 4.13 -4.89 -7.34
C ALA A 19 5.18 -5.83 -7.92
N ALA A 20 5.64 -5.53 -9.14
CA ALA A 20 6.76 -6.23 -9.73
C ALA A 20 8.06 -5.91 -8.98
N LEU A 21 8.97 -6.90 -8.95
CA LEU A 21 10.33 -6.64 -8.51
C LEU A 21 11.04 -5.71 -9.50
N ILE A 22 11.89 -4.85 -8.98
CA ILE A 22 12.73 -3.95 -9.77
C ILE A 22 14.17 -4.44 -9.61
N VAL A 23 14.78 -4.79 -10.74
CA VAL A 23 16.20 -5.20 -10.77
C VAL A 23 17.06 -3.98 -10.45
N ASP A 24 18.00 -4.14 -9.52
CA ASP A 24 19.08 -3.19 -9.29
C ASP A 24 20.15 -3.40 -10.38
N PRO A 25 20.25 -2.48 -11.35
CA PRO A 25 21.16 -2.65 -12.47
C PRO A 25 22.63 -2.62 -12.04
N GLU A 26 22.98 -1.87 -11.00
CA GLU A 26 24.39 -1.72 -10.57
C GLU A 26 24.84 -2.93 -9.74
N ALA A 27 24.00 -3.39 -8.81
CA ALA A 27 24.29 -4.61 -8.06
C ALA A 27 24.35 -5.84 -8.99
N THR A 28 23.43 -5.93 -9.95
CA THR A 28 23.42 -7.00 -10.95
C THR A 28 24.66 -6.93 -11.85
N LYS A 29 25.02 -5.75 -12.38
CA LYS A 29 26.26 -5.55 -13.16
C LYS A 29 27.50 -6.03 -12.40
N LYS A 30 27.62 -5.71 -11.11
CA LYS A 30 28.76 -6.11 -10.28
C LYS A 30 28.86 -7.64 -10.16
N LYS A 31 27.73 -8.32 -9.92
CA LYS A 31 27.68 -9.78 -9.83
C LYS A 31 28.00 -10.43 -11.18
N VAL A 32 27.41 -9.93 -12.27
CA VAL A 32 27.67 -10.40 -13.64
C VAL A 32 29.11 -10.16 -14.06
N GLY A 33 29.73 -9.04 -13.69
CA GLY A 33 31.13 -8.72 -13.96
C GLY A 33 32.07 -9.80 -13.44
N ASN A 34 31.91 -10.20 -12.18
CA ASN A 34 32.69 -11.28 -11.59
C ASN A 34 32.45 -12.62 -12.30
N SER A 35 31.22 -12.92 -12.70
CA SER A 35 30.88 -14.17 -13.39
C SER A 35 31.44 -14.21 -14.81
N ILE A 36 31.35 -13.12 -15.59
CA ILE A 36 31.82 -13.09 -16.97
C ILE A 36 33.34 -13.18 -17.06
N GLU A 37 34.08 -12.59 -16.11
CA GLU A 37 35.55 -12.67 -16.06
C GLU A 37 36.07 -14.11 -15.91
N ASN A 38 35.26 -14.98 -15.32
CA ASN A 38 35.60 -16.39 -15.13
C ASN A 38 35.27 -17.26 -16.36
N THR A 39 34.58 -16.74 -17.37
CA THR A 39 34.26 -17.49 -18.59
C THR A 39 35.47 -17.65 -19.51
N GLU A 40 35.55 -18.79 -20.19
CA GLU A 40 36.67 -19.09 -21.10
C GLU A 40 36.77 -18.10 -22.26
N GLU A 41 35.64 -17.64 -22.80
CA GLU A 41 35.59 -16.68 -23.90
C GLU A 41 36.14 -15.31 -23.47
N PHE A 42 35.84 -14.87 -22.25
CA PHE A 42 36.39 -13.62 -21.73
C PHE A 42 37.89 -13.73 -21.45
N LYS A 43 38.36 -14.85 -20.88
CA LYS A 43 39.80 -15.12 -20.73
C LYS A 43 40.52 -15.12 -22.08
N GLN A 44 39.91 -15.72 -23.10
CA GLN A 44 40.44 -15.73 -24.46
C GLN A 44 40.46 -14.33 -25.08
N GLN A 45 39.43 -13.51 -24.87
CA GLN A 45 39.41 -12.10 -25.31
C GLN A 45 40.56 -11.31 -24.68
N LYS A 46 40.76 -11.47 -23.36
CA LYS A 46 41.85 -10.80 -22.63
C LYS A 46 43.21 -11.21 -23.18
N LYS A 47 43.42 -12.51 -23.40
CA LYS A 47 44.65 -13.02 -24.02
C LYS A 47 44.91 -12.41 -25.40
N TYR A 48 43.91 -12.35 -26.27
CA TYR A 48 44.07 -11.73 -27.59
C TYR A 48 44.32 -10.22 -27.52
N ALA A 49 43.68 -9.52 -26.59
CA ALA A 49 43.94 -8.10 -26.37
C ALA A 49 45.38 -7.84 -25.90
N ASP A 50 45.91 -8.67 -24.99
CA ASP A 50 47.29 -8.59 -24.52
C ASP A 50 48.30 -8.89 -25.65
N GLU A 51 48.04 -9.91 -26.46
CA GLU A 51 48.84 -10.23 -27.65
C GLU A 51 48.81 -9.10 -28.70
N MET A 52 47.65 -8.46 -28.92
CA MET A 52 47.53 -7.31 -29.81
C MET A 52 48.34 -6.11 -29.31
N ASN A 53 48.29 -5.81 -28.02
CA ASN A 53 49.09 -4.75 -27.41
C ASN A 53 50.59 -5.00 -27.58
N ASN A 54 51.04 -6.25 -27.45
CA ASN A 54 52.43 -6.62 -27.70
C ASN A 54 52.84 -6.38 -29.16
N HIS A 55 52.03 -6.80 -30.13
CA HIS A 55 52.30 -6.54 -31.54
C HIS A 55 52.27 -5.05 -31.88
N TRP A 56 51.38 -4.27 -31.26
CA TRP A 56 51.35 -2.83 -31.41
C TRP A 56 52.64 -2.16 -30.92
N ARG A 57 53.14 -2.55 -29.75
CA ARG A 57 54.43 -2.07 -29.23
C ARG A 57 55.59 -2.41 -30.16
N MET A 58 55.63 -3.63 -30.70
CA MET A 58 56.69 -4.06 -31.64
C MET A 58 56.64 -3.29 -32.97
N MET A 59 55.44 -2.94 -33.46
CA MET A 59 55.29 -2.04 -34.62
C MET A 59 55.86 -0.66 -34.33
N ALA A 60 55.53 -0.06 -33.18
CA ALA A 60 56.05 1.26 -32.79
C ALA A 60 57.59 1.26 -32.67
N GLN A 61 58.16 0.23 -32.04
CA GLN A 61 59.62 0.07 -31.94
C GLN A 61 60.29 -0.14 -33.30
N SER A 62 59.65 -0.87 -34.21
CA SER A 62 60.16 -1.07 -35.58
C SER A 62 60.17 0.24 -36.35
N GLU A 63 59.14 1.08 -36.19
CA GLU A 63 59.07 2.40 -36.83
C GLU A 63 60.15 3.37 -36.29
N GLU A 64 60.36 3.40 -34.97
CA GLU A 64 61.43 4.18 -34.36
C GLU A 64 62.81 3.73 -34.86
N SER A 65 63.04 2.41 -34.91
CA SER A 65 64.30 1.83 -35.36
C SER A 65 64.55 2.07 -36.85
N TYR A 66 63.49 2.04 -37.67
CA TYR A 66 63.55 2.42 -39.09
C TYR A 66 64.04 3.86 -39.25
N LYS A 67 63.44 4.82 -38.53
CA LYS A 67 63.83 6.25 -38.57
C LYS A 67 65.29 6.47 -38.14
N LEU A 68 65.78 5.67 -37.19
CA LEU A 68 67.19 5.70 -36.79
C LEU A 68 68.12 5.15 -37.88
N ALA A 69 67.76 4.03 -38.50
CA ALA A 69 68.53 3.43 -39.59
C ALA A 69 68.58 4.35 -40.83
N GLU A 70 67.49 5.06 -41.11
CA GLU A 70 67.40 6.07 -42.16
C GLU A 70 68.39 7.22 -41.93
N LYS A 71 68.44 7.78 -40.71
CA LYS A 71 69.45 8.80 -40.33
C LYS A 71 70.89 8.30 -40.49
N GLN A 72 71.11 7.00 -40.36
CA GLN A 72 72.42 6.36 -40.51
C GLN A 72 72.73 5.93 -41.96
N ASN A 73 71.83 6.18 -42.92
CA ASN A 73 71.92 5.70 -44.31
C ASN A 73 72.09 4.16 -44.42
N ASN A 74 71.60 3.39 -43.45
CA ASN A 74 71.73 1.93 -43.44
C ASN A 74 70.52 1.25 -44.08
N LYS A 75 70.55 1.13 -45.42
CA LYS A 75 69.46 0.54 -46.21
C LYS A 75 69.06 -0.88 -45.80
N LYS A 76 70.02 -1.71 -45.39
CA LYS A 76 69.74 -3.10 -44.98
C LYS A 76 68.88 -3.12 -43.71
N LYS A 77 69.27 -2.35 -42.70
CA LYS A 77 68.51 -2.24 -41.44
C LYS A 77 67.13 -1.61 -41.65
N MET A 78 67.01 -0.64 -42.56
CA MET A 78 65.71 -0.07 -42.92
C MET A 78 64.75 -1.17 -43.41
N GLN A 79 65.18 -2.00 -44.37
CA GLN A 79 64.36 -3.11 -44.86
C GLN A 79 63.98 -4.09 -43.74
N GLU A 80 64.94 -4.46 -42.89
CA GLU A 80 64.68 -5.38 -41.76
C GLU A 80 63.62 -4.83 -40.79
N HIS A 81 63.65 -3.53 -40.47
CA HIS A 81 62.66 -2.90 -39.61
C HIS A 81 61.29 -2.74 -40.29
N GLU A 82 61.28 -2.46 -41.60
CA GLU A 82 60.04 -2.42 -42.39
C GLU A 82 59.35 -3.79 -42.46
N ASP A 83 60.11 -4.86 -42.72
CA ASP A 83 59.59 -6.23 -42.76
C ASP A 83 59.01 -6.64 -41.40
N ASN A 84 59.69 -6.30 -40.30
CA ASN A 84 59.20 -6.54 -38.94
C ASN A 84 57.91 -5.78 -38.65
N TYR A 85 57.80 -4.52 -39.09
CA TYR A 85 56.58 -3.73 -38.96
C TYR A 85 55.41 -4.41 -39.67
N TYR A 86 55.57 -4.82 -40.94
CA TYR A 86 54.50 -5.48 -41.69
C TYR A 86 54.13 -6.86 -41.13
N TYR A 87 55.10 -7.62 -40.64
CA TYR A 87 54.86 -8.89 -39.96
C TYR A 87 53.94 -8.68 -38.74
N HIS A 88 54.27 -7.75 -37.85
CA HIS A 88 53.47 -7.47 -36.66
C HIS A 88 52.12 -6.87 -37.00
N ARG A 89 52.03 -6.02 -38.03
CA ARG A 89 50.75 -5.50 -38.54
C ARG A 89 49.82 -6.61 -39.01
N LYS A 90 50.35 -7.61 -39.73
CA LYS A 90 49.58 -8.78 -40.16
C LYS A 90 49.06 -9.57 -38.97
N LYS A 91 49.90 -9.83 -37.96
CA LYS A 91 49.50 -10.53 -36.73
C LYS A 91 48.45 -9.76 -35.93
N TYR A 92 48.61 -8.45 -35.80
CA TYR A 92 47.60 -7.58 -35.19
C TYR A 92 46.25 -7.70 -35.91
N LYS A 93 46.23 -7.67 -37.25
CA LYS A 93 45.01 -7.84 -38.06
C LYS A 93 44.40 -9.24 -37.97
N GLU A 94 45.21 -10.28 -37.79
CA GLU A 94 44.71 -11.64 -37.52
C GLU A 94 43.98 -11.71 -36.17
N LEU A 95 44.56 -11.12 -35.11
CA LEU A 95 43.96 -11.08 -33.78
C LEU A 95 42.71 -10.20 -33.72
N GLU A 96 42.71 -9.05 -34.39
CA GLU A 96 41.55 -8.14 -34.49
C GLU A 96 40.32 -8.90 -35.05
N LYS A 97 40.52 -9.74 -36.07
CA LYS A 97 39.47 -10.61 -36.62
C LYS A 97 38.95 -11.62 -35.59
N GLN A 98 39.82 -12.18 -34.75
CA GLN A 98 39.39 -13.12 -33.71
C GLN A 98 38.61 -12.41 -32.59
N LEU A 99 39.04 -11.22 -32.17
CA LEU A 99 38.30 -10.40 -31.21
C LEU A 99 36.90 -10.04 -31.72
N HIS A 100 36.78 -9.66 -33.00
CA HIS A 100 35.48 -9.38 -33.61
C HIS A 100 34.53 -10.59 -33.59
N LYS A 101 35.05 -11.81 -33.73
CA LYS A 101 34.26 -13.04 -33.63
C LYS A 101 33.83 -13.36 -32.19
N LEU A 102 34.67 -13.06 -31.20
CA LEU A 102 34.36 -13.29 -29.78
C LEU A 102 33.36 -12.29 -29.20
N ALA A 103 33.38 -11.03 -29.66
CA ALA A 103 32.51 -9.98 -29.17
C ALA A 103 31.02 -10.35 -29.07
N PRO A 104 30.35 -10.89 -30.13
CA PRO A 104 28.95 -11.28 -30.02
C PRO A 104 28.72 -12.44 -29.05
N ILE A 105 29.67 -13.36 -28.91
CA ILE A 105 29.58 -14.51 -27.99
C ILE A 105 29.60 -14.02 -26.54
N ILE A 106 30.52 -13.11 -26.22
CA ILE A 106 30.65 -12.53 -24.87
C ILE A 106 29.43 -11.68 -24.53
N ASN A 107 28.92 -10.88 -25.48
CA ASN A 107 27.71 -10.09 -25.28
C ASN A 107 26.47 -10.97 -25.03
N LYS A 108 26.38 -12.11 -25.72
CA LYS A 108 25.32 -13.09 -25.49
C LYS A 108 25.42 -13.68 -24.08
N LYS A 109 26.61 -14.15 -23.69
CA LYS A 109 26.86 -14.67 -22.33
C LYS A 109 26.58 -13.64 -21.24
N ARG A 110 26.97 -12.38 -21.45
CA ARG A 110 26.69 -11.29 -20.52
C ARG A 110 25.18 -11.11 -20.34
N SER A 111 24.41 -11.17 -21.42
CA SER A 111 22.95 -11.07 -21.37
C SER A 111 22.29 -12.26 -20.64
N GLU A 112 22.81 -13.47 -20.85
CA GLU A 112 22.36 -14.68 -20.15
C GLU A 112 22.65 -14.58 -18.65
N LEU A 113 23.90 -14.25 -18.28
CA LEU A 113 24.31 -14.06 -16.89
C LEU A 113 23.51 -12.97 -16.20
N PHE A 114 23.14 -11.89 -16.90
CA PHE A 114 22.33 -10.82 -16.34
C PHE A 114 20.96 -11.32 -15.89
N LYS A 115 20.31 -12.19 -16.68
CA LYS A 115 19.03 -12.81 -16.34
C LYS A 115 19.14 -13.83 -15.21
N GLU A 116 20.22 -14.62 -15.21
CA GLU A 116 20.44 -15.65 -14.19
C GLU A 116 20.84 -15.07 -12.83
N ASN A 117 21.42 -13.88 -12.82
CA ASN A 117 21.99 -13.26 -11.62
C ASN A 117 21.30 -11.94 -11.25
N GLU A 118 20.04 -11.74 -11.66
CA GLU A 118 19.26 -10.57 -11.28
C GLU A 118 19.30 -10.36 -9.76
N VAL A 119 19.71 -9.17 -9.36
CA VAL A 119 19.65 -8.70 -7.99
C VAL A 119 18.56 -7.66 -7.93
N TYR A 120 17.61 -7.83 -7.02
CA TYR A 120 16.48 -6.92 -6.87
C TYR A 120 16.76 -5.91 -5.76
N PHE A 121 16.18 -4.72 -5.87
CA PHE A 121 16.20 -3.75 -4.77
C PHE A 121 15.56 -4.35 -3.51
N GLU A 122 16.13 -4.03 -2.35
CA GLU A 122 15.52 -4.37 -1.06
C GLU A 122 14.11 -3.77 -0.95
N PRO A 123 13.16 -4.48 -0.32
CA PRO A 123 11.82 -3.97 -0.16
C PRO A 123 11.81 -2.72 0.73
N SER A 124 10.99 -1.74 0.36
CA SER A 124 10.75 -0.57 1.19
C SER A 124 9.99 -0.94 2.48
N LYS A 125 9.86 0.00 3.42
CA LYS A 125 9.21 -0.20 4.73
C LYS A 125 7.85 -0.94 4.65
N ASN A 126 7.07 -0.68 3.60
CA ASN A 126 5.72 -1.18 3.38
C ASN A 126 5.63 -2.26 2.29
N GLU A 127 6.75 -2.90 2.00
CA GLU A 127 6.86 -3.95 1.00
C GLU A 127 7.47 -5.20 1.64
N ILE A 128 7.10 -6.37 1.12
CA ILE A 128 7.81 -7.62 1.41
C ILE A 128 8.00 -8.41 0.12
N HIS A 129 9.15 -9.09 0.02
CA HIS A 129 9.40 -10.05 -1.04
C HIS A 129 8.75 -11.38 -0.68
N VAL A 130 8.02 -11.95 -1.63
CA VAL A 130 7.39 -13.25 -1.50
C VAL A 130 7.52 -14.03 -2.82
N GLU A 131 7.41 -15.34 -2.72
CA GLU A 131 7.35 -16.21 -3.90
C GLU A 131 6.08 -15.98 -4.70
N ASP A 132 6.13 -16.22 -6.01
CA ASP A 132 5.02 -15.90 -6.93
C ASP A 132 3.74 -16.60 -6.54
N ALA A 133 3.82 -17.91 -6.24
CA ALA A 133 2.68 -18.71 -5.80
C ALA A 133 2.09 -18.20 -4.48
N GLN A 134 2.93 -17.70 -3.56
CA GLN A 134 2.45 -17.10 -2.31
C GLN A 134 1.81 -15.74 -2.56
N CYS A 135 2.40 -14.90 -3.42
CA CYS A 135 1.85 -13.61 -3.82
C CYS A 135 0.45 -13.79 -4.41
N ASP A 136 0.31 -14.68 -5.39
CA ASP A 136 -0.96 -14.94 -6.07
C ASP A 136 -2.01 -15.45 -5.09
N ARG A 137 -1.63 -16.33 -4.14
CA ARG A 137 -2.55 -16.78 -3.08
C ARG A 137 -3.02 -15.63 -2.19
N LEU A 138 -2.09 -14.78 -1.75
CA LEU A 138 -2.38 -13.65 -0.86
C LEU A 138 -3.26 -12.59 -1.54
N ILE A 139 -2.96 -12.25 -2.79
CA ILE A 139 -3.76 -11.32 -3.59
C ILE A 139 -5.16 -11.89 -3.85
N ASN A 140 -5.28 -13.17 -4.17
CA ASN A 140 -6.60 -13.81 -4.33
C ASN A 140 -7.42 -13.80 -3.04
N LEU A 141 -6.79 -13.93 -1.87
CA LEU A 141 -7.47 -13.78 -0.58
C LEU A 141 -7.91 -12.33 -0.35
N PHE A 142 -7.03 -11.37 -0.61
CA PHE A 142 -7.31 -9.93 -0.50
C PHE A 142 -8.45 -9.48 -1.43
N MET A 143 -8.48 -9.97 -2.68
CA MET A 143 -9.56 -9.63 -3.62
C MET A 143 -10.95 -10.13 -3.17
N LYS A 144 -11.00 -11.13 -2.28
CA LYS A 144 -12.24 -11.70 -1.74
C LYS A 144 -12.62 -11.16 -0.36
N ASN A 145 -11.70 -10.51 0.35
CA ASN A 145 -11.87 -10.12 1.75
C ASN A 145 -11.31 -8.72 1.97
N SER A 146 -12.01 -7.89 2.74
CA SER A 146 -11.60 -6.50 2.96
C SER A 146 -10.26 -6.34 3.68
N TYR A 147 -9.90 -7.26 4.58
CA TYR A 147 -8.68 -7.18 5.38
C TYR A 147 -7.98 -8.54 5.46
N VAL A 148 -6.83 -8.64 4.80
CA VAL A 148 -5.96 -9.83 4.83
C VAL A 148 -4.57 -9.37 5.23
N ASN A 149 -3.96 -10.03 6.21
CA ASN A 149 -2.59 -9.70 6.62
C ASN A 149 -1.55 -10.35 5.68
N THR A 150 -0.28 -9.96 5.80
CA THR A 150 0.83 -10.52 5.01
C THR A 150 1.09 -12.02 5.20
N GLU A 151 0.51 -12.63 6.24
CA GLU A 151 0.59 -14.07 6.52
C GLU A 151 -0.57 -14.85 5.87
N GLY A 152 -1.57 -14.16 5.32
CA GLY A 152 -2.76 -14.74 4.70
C GLY A 152 -3.92 -14.98 5.67
N LYS A 153 -3.85 -14.42 6.89
CA LYS A 153 -4.96 -14.44 7.85
C LYS A 153 -5.97 -13.35 7.49
N ILE A 154 -7.24 -13.73 7.40
CA ILE A 154 -8.36 -12.79 7.27
C ILE A 154 -8.59 -12.14 8.64
N ILE A 155 -8.61 -10.81 8.66
CA ILE A 155 -8.85 -10.04 9.86
C ILE A 155 -10.30 -9.55 9.82
N PRO A 156 -11.15 -9.91 10.79
CA PRO A 156 -12.54 -9.45 10.78
C PRO A 156 -12.63 -7.94 11.00
N ASP A 157 -13.53 -7.29 10.27
CA ASP A 157 -13.87 -5.88 10.51
C ASP A 157 -15.23 -5.77 11.20
N ASN A 158 -15.17 -5.79 12.52
CA ASN A 158 -16.33 -5.61 13.38
C ASN A 158 -16.46 -4.17 13.89
N ARG A 159 -15.82 -3.18 13.25
CA ARG A 159 -15.94 -1.80 13.72
C ARG A 159 -17.39 -1.31 13.66
N GLY A 160 -17.71 -0.41 14.58
CA GLY A 160 -19.02 0.22 14.70
C GLY A 160 -19.60 0.17 16.12
N ILE A 161 -20.87 0.54 16.21
CA ILE A 161 -21.62 0.65 17.46
C ILE A 161 -22.40 -0.64 17.71
N TYR A 162 -22.31 -1.12 18.95
CA TYR A 162 -22.97 -2.30 19.46
C TYR A 162 -23.72 -1.94 20.74
N TYR A 163 -24.77 -2.69 21.02
CA TYR A 163 -25.57 -2.54 22.22
C TYR A 163 -25.73 -3.89 22.91
N SER A 164 -25.72 -3.88 24.23
CA SER A 164 -26.03 -5.06 25.05
C SER A 164 -27.08 -4.67 26.10
N LYS A 165 -27.91 -5.64 26.50
CA LYS A 165 -28.90 -5.45 27.56
C LYS A 165 -28.69 -6.53 28.62
N ASP A 166 -28.32 -6.10 29.82
CA ASP A 166 -28.42 -6.94 31.03
C ASP A 166 -29.62 -6.46 31.84
N LYS A 167 -29.43 -5.42 32.65
CA LYS A 167 -30.53 -4.69 33.32
C LYS A 167 -30.94 -3.43 32.57
N GLU A 168 -29.95 -2.74 32.01
CA GLU A 168 -30.08 -1.51 31.23
C GLU A 168 -29.31 -1.68 29.92
N TRP A 169 -29.69 -0.91 28.91
CA TRP A 169 -28.98 -0.85 27.65
C TRP A 169 -27.62 -0.16 27.83
N SER A 170 -26.57 -0.78 27.29
CA SER A 170 -25.21 -0.23 27.27
C SER A 170 -24.73 -0.08 25.83
N ARG A 171 -24.10 1.06 25.51
CA ARG A 171 -23.49 1.33 24.20
C ARG A 171 -22.01 0.99 24.22
N HIS A 172 -21.58 0.15 23.30
CA HIS A 172 -20.18 -0.25 23.10
C HIS A 172 -19.71 0.13 21.71
N GLU A 173 -18.46 0.56 21.59
CA GLU A 173 -17.88 0.98 20.31
C GLU A 173 -16.59 0.22 20.02
N ILE A 174 -16.57 -0.49 18.89
CA ILE A 174 -15.36 -1.13 18.37
C ILE A 174 -14.74 -0.21 17.32
N THR A 175 -13.55 0.31 17.62
CA THR A 175 -12.84 1.27 16.75
C THR A 175 -11.73 0.62 15.91
N LYS A 176 -11.29 -0.59 16.28
CA LYS A 176 -10.17 -1.30 15.64
C LYS A 176 -10.60 -2.55 14.90
N ILE A 177 -9.89 -2.90 13.83
CA ILE A 177 -10.06 -4.20 13.15
C ILE A 177 -9.49 -5.35 14.01
N GLY A 178 -9.97 -6.57 13.78
CA GLY A 178 -9.48 -7.76 14.48
C GLY A 178 -9.95 -7.89 15.94
N VAL A 179 -10.84 -7.00 16.39
CA VAL A 179 -11.53 -7.10 17.68
C VAL A 179 -12.88 -7.76 17.46
N ASP A 180 -13.17 -8.82 18.19
CA ASP A 180 -14.47 -9.47 18.15
C ASP A 180 -15.42 -8.85 19.17
N PRO A 181 -16.70 -8.66 18.81
CA PRO A 181 -17.72 -8.24 19.77
C PRO A 181 -17.93 -9.35 20.81
N GLN A 182 -18.37 -8.97 22.01
CA GLN A 182 -18.80 -9.96 23.01
C GLN A 182 -20.09 -10.67 22.54
N ILE A 183 -20.35 -11.85 23.11
CA ILE A 183 -21.40 -12.76 22.64
C ILE A 183 -22.81 -12.11 22.68
N ASP A 184 -23.03 -11.22 23.62
CA ASP A 184 -24.29 -10.52 23.90
C ASP A 184 -24.41 -9.15 23.19
N TRP A 185 -23.40 -8.76 22.42
CA TRP A 185 -23.39 -7.47 21.73
C TRP A 185 -24.12 -7.53 20.37
N ILE A 186 -25.15 -6.70 20.24
CA ILE A 186 -25.96 -6.58 19.03
C ILE A 186 -25.52 -5.34 18.26
N LYS A 187 -25.09 -5.51 17.01
CA LYS A 187 -24.74 -4.37 16.14
C LYS A 187 -25.98 -3.50 15.90
N GLU A 188 -25.83 -2.18 15.93
CA GLU A 188 -26.94 -1.22 15.82
C GLU A 188 -27.91 -1.51 14.65
N LYS A 189 -27.37 -1.87 13.49
CA LYS A 189 -28.14 -2.20 12.29
C LYS A 189 -29.04 -3.44 12.44
N ASN A 190 -28.73 -4.30 13.40
CA ASN A 190 -29.43 -5.56 13.68
C ASN A 190 -30.43 -5.43 14.84
N LEU A 191 -30.55 -4.25 15.47
CA LEU A 191 -31.56 -4.02 16.50
C LEU A 191 -32.97 -4.01 15.90
N THR A 192 -33.91 -4.60 16.63
CA THR A 192 -35.34 -4.52 16.32
C THR A 192 -35.86 -3.10 16.54
N SER A 193 -37.03 -2.77 15.97
CA SER A 193 -37.66 -1.46 16.20
C SER A 193 -37.94 -1.21 17.68
N ASP A 194 -38.52 -2.20 18.37
CA ASP A 194 -38.83 -2.13 19.80
C ASP A 194 -37.57 -1.90 20.64
N SER A 195 -36.48 -2.61 20.34
CA SER A 195 -35.20 -2.39 21.03
C SER A 195 -34.63 -0.99 20.80
N LYS A 196 -34.79 -0.44 19.59
CA LYS A 196 -34.33 0.93 19.28
C LYS A 196 -35.12 1.97 20.05
N GLU A 197 -36.43 1.78 20.18
CA GLU A 197 -37.31 2.66 20.95
C GLU A 197 -36.96 2.62 22.44
N GLU A 198 -36.80 1.41 23.02
CA GLU A 198 -36.35 1.26 24.41
C GLU A 198 -34.97 1.91 24.66
N ILE A 199 -34.01 1.70 23.76
CA ILE A 199 -32.69 2.34 23.84
C ILE A 199 -32.87 3.85 23.81
N TYR A 200 -33.61 4.38 22.83
CA TYR A 200 -33.83 5.81 22.70
C TYR A 200 -34.44 6.41 23.97
N GLU A 201 -35.50 5.80 24.50
CA GLU A 201 -36.16 6.25 25.73
C GLU A 201 -35.21 6.25 26.92
N GLN A 202 -34.43 5.17 27.11
CA GLN A 202 -33.48 5.10 28.23
C GLN A 202 -32.41 6.19 28.12
N PHE A 203 -31.74 6.30 26.97
CA PHE A 203 -30.68 7.28 26.77
C PHE A 203 -31.21 8.72 26.80
N GLU A 204 -32.47 8.95 26.40
CA GLU A 204 -33.12 10.25 26.52
C GLU A 204 -33.45 10.60 27.98
N LEU A 205 -33.91 9.63 28.78
CA LEU A 205 -34.11 9.82 30.21
C LEU A 205 -32.78 10.10 30.93
N GLU A 206 -31.70 9.41 30.56
CA GLU A 206 -30.35 9.69 31.06
C GLU A 206 -29.87 11.08 30.64
N ARG A 207 -30.13 11.50 29.40
CA ARG A 207 -29.81 12.85 28.91
C ARG A 207 -30.54 13.90 29.74
N ILE A 208 -31.85 13.76 29.90
CA ILE A 208 -32.68 14.67 30.69
C ILE A 208 -32.19 14.68 32.13
N ALA A 209 -31.93 13.52 32.75
CA ALA A 209 -31.45 13.43 34.12
C ALA A 209 -30.17 14.24 34.33
N ASN A 210 -29.26 14.23 33.35
CA ASN A 210 -27.98 14.96 33.35
C ASN A 210 -28.08 16.44 32.96
N LEU A 211 -29.23 16.95 32.54
CA LEU A 211 -29.43 18.38 32.30
C LEU A 211 -29.39 19.18 33.59
N SER A 212 -28.89 20.43 33.49
CA SER A 212 -29.00 21.39 34.58
C SER A 212 -30.47 21.74 34.86
N PRO A 213 -30.84 22.18 36.08
CA PRO A 213 -32.21 22.62 36.38
C PRO A 213 -32.70 23.73 35.45
N GLU A 214 -31.82 24.65 35.06
CA GLU A 214 -32.15 25.74 34.13
C GLU A 214 -32.46 25.22 32.72
N ASP A 215 -31.65 24.28 32.22
CA ASP A 215 -31.88 23.67 30.91
C ASP A 215 -33.15 22.80 30.88
N LYS A 216 -33.44 22.08 31.98
CA LYS A 216 -34.69 21.32 32.13
C LYS A 216 -35.91 22.21 31.99
N LEU A 217 -35.93 23.34 32.72
CA LEU A 217 -37.03 24.31 32.65
C LEU A 217 -37.16 24.88 31.23
N LYS A 218 -36.04 25.25 30.61
CA LYS A 218 -36.02 25.82 29.26
C LYS A 218 -36.53 24.85 28.19
N GLU A 219 -36.07 23.59 28.22
CA GLU A 219 -36.57 22.57 27.29
C GLU A 219 -38.06 22.26 27.54
N ALA A 220 -38.47 22.12 28.80
CA ALA A 220 -39.87 21.88 29.16
C ALA A 220 -40.79 23.01 28.68
N GLU A 221 -40.39 24.28 28.84
CA GLU A 221 -41.13 25.43 28.33
C GLU A 221 -41.29 25.38 26.80
N GLN A 222 -40.23 25.03 26.08
CA GLN A 222 -40.30 24.89 24.61
C GLN A 222 -41.27 23.79 24.18
N LEU A 223 -41.31 22.66 24.90
CA LEU A 223 -42.28 21.59 24.64
C LEU A 223 -43.71 22.05 24.96
N LYS A 224 -43.93 22.77 26.06
CA LYS A 224 -45.26 23.32 26.41
C LYS A 224 -45.78 24.33 25.38
N VAL A 225 -44.91 25.10 24.73
CA VAL A 225 -45.29 25.98 23.61
C VAL A 225 -45.78 25.18 22.40
N LYS A 226 -45.16 24.03 22.10
CA LYS A 226 -45.64 23.11 21.05
C LYS A 226 -47.01 22.53 21.41
N VAL A 227 -47.18 22.03 22.64
CA VAL A 227 -48.47 21.52 23.14
C VAL A 227 -49.56 22.59 23.10
N THR A 228 -49.22 23.85 23.38
CA THR A 228 -50.15 24.98 23.21
C THR A 228 -50.67 25.05 21.78
N SER A 229 -49.75 25.02 20.81
CA SER A 229 -50.10 25.10 19.38
C SER A 229 -50.95 23.92 18.92
N GLU A 230 -50.62 22.71 19.36
CA GLU A 230 -51.40 21.49 19.10
C GLU A 230 -52.81 21.55 19.71
N SER A 231 -52.92 22.05 20.95
CA SER A 231 -54.22 22.19 21.62
C SER A 231 -55.13 23.19 20.90
N VAL A 232 -54.56 24.28 20.35
CA VAL A 232 -55.30 25.26 19.53
C VAL A 232 -55.74 24.62 18.21
N TYR A 233 -54.87 23.85 17.56
CA TYR A 233 -55.22 23.13 16.34
C TYR A 233 -56.34 22.12 16.58
N MET A 234 -56.22 21.28 17.60
CA MET A 234 -57.25 20.32 18.02
C MET A 234 -58.58 21.01 18.30
N LYS A 235 -58.55 22.17 18.97
CA LYS A 235 -59.76 22.98 19.21
C LYS A 235 -60.41 23.36 17.88
N HIS A 236 -59.65 23.93 16.94
CA HIS A 236 -60.17 24.35 15.65
C HIS A 236 -60.74 23.18 14.84
N GLU A 237 -60.08 22.03 14.83
CA GLU A 237 -60.61 20.83 14.16
C GLU A 237 -61.94 20.36 14.76
N LEU A 238 -62.08 20.39 16.08
CA LEU A 238 -63.31 20.01 16.78
C LEU A 238 -64.44 21.03 16.56
N GLU A 239 -64.11 22.33 16.47
CA GLU A 239 -65.06 23.39 16.12
C GLU A 239 -65.62 23.22 14.70
N ILE A 240 -64.77 22.88 13.72
CA ILE A 240 -65.19 22.58 12.34
C ILE A 240 -66.14 21.37 12.30
N LYS A 241 -65.95 20.41 13.20
CA LYS A 241 -66.82 19.22 13.36
C LYS A 241 -68.06 19.47 14.24
N GLU A 242 -68.30 20.73 14.62
CA GLU A 242 -69.44 21.16 15.45
C GLU A 242 -69.50 20.48 16.84
N ASP A 243 -68.37 20.07 17.41
CA ASP A 243 -68.34 19.47 18.76
C ASP A 243 -68.53 20.57 19.83
N PRO A 244 -69.63 20.55 20.62
CA PRO A 244 -69.92 21.58 21.62
C PRO A 244 -68.92 21.59 22.79
N LYS A 245 -68.07 20.57 22.93
CA LYS A 245 -67.03 20.45 23.96
C LYS A 245 -65.62 20.72 23.43
N ALA A 246 -65.46 21.28 22.23
CA ALA A 246 -64.15 21.53 21.61
C ALA A 246 -63.17 22.27 22.53
N THR A 247 -63.60 23.35 23.17
CA THR A 247 -62.75 24.14 24.09
C THR A 247 -62.42 23.40 25.39
N GLU A 248 -63.34 22.61 25.92
CA GLU A 248 -63.10 21.82 27.14
C GLU A 248 -62.09 20.70 26.86
N LYS A 249 -62.27 19.98 25.76
CA LYS A 249 -61.38 18.89 25.33
C LYS A 249 -59.97 19.37 25.04
N SER A 250 -59.81 20.50 24.34
CA SER A 250 -58.47 21.05 24.06
C SER A 250 -57.76 21.54 25.31
N ARG A 251 -58.47 22.20 26.25
CA ARG A 251 -57.90 22.60 27.54
C ARG A 251 -57.52 21.40 28.41
N LYS A 252 -58.31 20.33 28.37
CA LYS A 252 -58.01 19.09 29.07
C LYS A 252 -56.75 18.44 28.50
N TYR A 253 -56.66 18.29 27.18
CA TYR A 253 -55.46 17.82 26.48
C TYR A 253 -54.22 18.63 26.87
N TYR A 254 -54.29 19.97 26.77
CA TYR A 254 -53.18 20.85 27.13
C TYR A 254 -52.69 20.61 28.57
N LYS A 255 -53.61 20.56 29.54
CA LYS A 255 -53.26 20.32 30.95
C LYS A 255 -52.62 18.95 31.17
N GLU A 256 -53.18 17.91 30.55
CA GLU A 256 -52.68 16.54 30.67
C GLU A 256 -51.27 16.40 30.07
N GLU A 257 -51.03 16.96 28.89
CA GLU A 257 -49.70 16.90 28.23
C GLU A 257 -48.66 17.79 28.92
N CYS A 258 -49.04 18.98 29.41
CA CYS A 258 -48.12 19.80 30.21
C CYS A 258 -47.71 19.10 31.51
N GLN A 259 -48.64 18.41 32.18
CA GLN A 259 -48.33 17.64 33.38
C GLN A 259 -47.34 16.51 33.07
N LYS A 260 -47.53 15.79 31.94
CA LYS A 260 -46.58 14.75 31.51
C LYS A 260 -45.18 15.31 31.26
N ILE A 261 -45.06 16.50 30.65
CA ILE A 261 -43.78 17.17 30.45
C ILE A 261 -43.15 17.54 31.80
N ASP A 262 -43.93 18.09 32.74
CA ASP A 262 -43.43 18.44 34.07
C ASP A 262 -42.95 17.21 34.83
N ASP A 263 -43.71 16.11 34.78
CA ASP A 263 -43.34 14.84 35.40
C ASP A 263 -42.06 14.26 34.78
N LEU A 264 -41.91 14.30 33.45
CA LEU A 264 -40.73 13.81 32.72
C LEU A 264 -39.46 14.60 33.10
N TYR A 265 -39.56 15.91 33.23
CA TYR A 265 -38.43 16.79 33.56
C TYR A 265 -38.23 16.97 35.08
N GLY A 266 -39.11 16.42 35.92
CA GLY A 266 -39.04 16.52 37.38
C GLY A 266 -39.32 17.94 37.92
N ILE A 267 -40.14 18.72 37.21
CA ILE A 267 -40.52 20.09 37.57
C ILE A 267 -41.76 20.03 38.47
N LYS A 268 -41.69 20.61 39.67
CA LYS A 268 -42.79 20.67 40.64
C LYS A 268 -43.27 22.09 40.87
#